data_AF-A0A358SRR6-F1
#
_entry.id   AF-A0A358SRR6-F1
#
_cell.length_a   1.000
_cell.length_b   1.000
_cell.length_c   1.000
_cell.angle_alpha   90.00
_cell.angle_beta   90.00
_cell.angle_gamma   90.00
#
_symmetry.space_group_name_H-M   'P 1'
#
loop_
_entity.id
_entity.type
_entity.pdbx_description
1 polymer ?
#
loop_
_entity_poly.entity_id
_entity_poly.type
_entity_poly.pdbx_seq_one_letter_code
_entity_poly.pdbx_strand_id
1 'polypeptide(L)'
;GRLILVAGGAAGILVAASPEPEGGGSLAHAFWATFGLLAMTAWPLAARRRGDDVPLALRPAVSAWASGVQLALLLWFAAELVAGGGQLGLAERVLGAVQASWPLAVVVTVALAPVPGQQVKVPLDR
;
A
#
# COMPACT_ATOMS: atom_id res chain seq x y z
N GLY A 1 -8.27 -1.31 -8.13
CA GLY A 1 -7.56 -0.34 -7.30
C GLY A 1 -6.82 0.61 -8.20
N ARG A 2 -7.33 1.80 -8.47
CA ARG A 2 -6.57 3.03 -8.86
C ARG A 2 -7.09 4.16 -8.00
N LEU A 3 -8.42 4.22 -7.97
CA LEU A 3 -9.22 5.01 -7.04
C LEU A 3 -8.84 4.79 -5.55
N ILE A 4 -8.57 3.56 -5.11
CA ILE A 4 -8.21 3.28 -3.70
C ILE A 4 -6.83 3.86 -3.32
N LEU A 5 -5.86 3.95 -4.24
CA LEU A 5 -4.55 4.58 -4.00
C LEU A 5 -4.72 6.09 -3.95
N VAL A 6 -5.51 6.64 -4.88
CA VAL A 6 -5.83 8.07 -4.90
C VAL A 6 -6.52 8.46 -3.59
N ALA A 7 -7.49 7.64 -3.13
CA ALA A 7 -8.18 7.84 -1.87
C ALA A 7 -7.22 7.73 -0.66
N GLY A 8 -6.34 6.73 -0.64
CA GLY A 8 -5.35 6.58 0.43
C GLY A 8 -4.33 7.73 0.46
N GLY A 9 -3.87 8.21 -0.71
CA GLY A 9 -2.98 9.36 -0.80
C GLY A 9 -3.67 10.67 -0.39
N ALA A 10 -4.92 10.89 -0.80
CA ALA A 10 -5.71 12.04 -0.39
C ALA A 10 -5.96 12.04 1.13
N ALA A 11 -6.22 10.86 1.71
CA ALA A 11 -6.34 10.71 3.16
C ALA A 11 -5.07 11.15 3.89
N GLY A 12 -3.88 10.79 3.39
CA GLY A 12 -2.61 11.28 3.96
C GLY A 12 -2.46 12.80 3.93
N ILE A 13 -2.90 13.46 2.86
CA ILE A 13 -2.92 14.94 2.78
C ILE A 13 -3.88 15.51 3.82
N LEU A 14 -5.05 14.89 4.01
CA LEU A 14 -6.07 15.34 4.96
C LEU A 14 -5.66 15.12 6.43
N VAL A 15 -4.87 14.07 6.70
CA VAL A 15 -4.18 13.88 7.99
C VAL A 15 -3.24 15.05 8.26
N ALA A 16 -2.39 15.41 7.28
CA ALA A 16 -1.46 16.54 7.42
C ALA A 16 -2.18 17.88 7.57
N ALA A 17 -3.35 18.04 6.94
CA ALA A 17 -4.21 19.21 7.07
C ALA A 17 -5.03 19.25 8.38
N SER A 18 -5.03 18.16 9.16
CA SER A 18 -5.74 18.03 10.44
C SER A 18 -4.73 17.87 11.59
N PRO A 19 -3.98 18.94 11.97
CA PRO A 19 -3.01 18.85 13.05
C PRO A 19 -3.69 18.58 14.40
N GLU A 20 -3.02 17.79 15.24
CA GLU A 20 -3.45 17.49 16.60
C GLU A 20 -3.24 18.73 17.50
N PRO A 21 -4.26 19.24 18.21
CA PRO A 21 -4.10 20.33 19.16
C PRO A 21 -3.20 19.96 20.34
N GLU A 22 -2.51 20.95 20.89
CA GLU A 22 -1.63 20.80 22.05
C GLU A 22 -2.47 20.51 23.31
N GLY A 23 -2.71 19.23 23.61
CA GLY A 23 -3.43 18.78 24.81
C GLY A 23 -4.67 17.92 24.58
N GLY A 24 -5.00 17.55 23.34
CA GLY A 24 -6.14 16.65 23.07
C GLY A 24 -6.11 16.07 21.66
N GLY A 25 -6.71 14.88 21.49
CA GLY A 25 -6.72 14.19 20.21
C GLY A 25 -7.66 14.82 19.17
N SER A 26 -7.29 14.79 17.88
CA SER A 26 -8.14 15.28 16.80
C SER A 26 -8.95 14.13 16.20
N LEU A 27 -10.29 14.18 16.36
CA LEU A 27 -11.19 13.19 15.74
C LEU A 27 -11.04 13.16 14.21
N ALA A 28 -10.78 14.31 13.59
CA ALA A 28 -10.53 14.39 12.16
C ALA A 28 -9.22 13.69 11.78
N HIS A 29 -8.15 13.90 12.55
CA HIS A 29 -6.87 13.22 12.35
C HIS A 29 -7.02 11.70 12.46
N ALA A 30 -7.64 11.23 13.55
CA ALA A 30 -7.87 9.80 13.79
C ALA A 30 -8.72 9.16 12.68
N PHE A 31 -9.75 9.86 12.21
CA PHE A 31 -10.61 9.38 11.11
C PHE A 31 -9.82 9.25 9.79
N TRP A 32 -9.13 10.31 9.36
CA TRP A 32 -8.37 10.29 8.11
C TRP A 32 -7.20 9.30 8.14
N ALA A 33 -6.53 9.17 9.29
CA ALA A 33 -5.47 8.20 9.49
C ALA A 33 -6.00 6.77 9.36
N THR A 34 -7.09 6.45 10.07
CA THR A 34 -7.74 5.13 10.00
C THR A 34 -8.18 4.81 8.58
N PHE A 35 -8.82 5.77 7.90
CA PHE A 35 -9.26 5.61 6.53
C PHE A 35 -8.09 5.35 5.57
N GLY A 36 -7.00 6.13 5.67
CA GLY A 36 -5.80 5.94 4.86
C GLY A 36 -5.14 4.58 5.07
N LEU A 37 -5.00 4.15 6.33
CA LEU A 37 -4.42 2.86 6.69
C LEU A 37 -5.22 1.67 6.14
N LEU A 38 -6.55 1.73 6.25
CA LEU A 38 -7.44 0.71 5.69
C LEU A 38 -7.40 0.69 4.16
N ALA A 39 -7.40 1.87 3.52
CA ALA A 39 -7.31 1.97 2.06
C ALA A 39 -6.01 1.36 1.52
N MET A 40 -4.87 1.65 2.16
CA MET A 40 -3.57 1.06 1.78
C MET A 40 -3.53 -0.46 2.01
N THR A 41 -4.10 -0.93 3.12
CA THR A 41 -4.17 -2.37 3.43
C THR A 41 -5.05 -3.15 2.44
N ALA A 42 -6.18 -2.55 2.02
CA ALA A 42 -7.11 -3.15 1.07
C ALA A 42 -6.65 -3.03 -0.39
N TRP A 43 -5.78 -2.08 -0.69
CA TRP A 43 -5.33 -1.78 -2.04
C TRP A 43 -4.76 -2.98 -2.83
N PRO A 44 -3.83 -3.81 -2.29
CA PRO A 44 -3.25 -4.94 -3.03
C PRO A 44 -4.32 -5.89 -3.56
N LEU A 45 -5.29 -6.26 -2.71
CA LEU A 45 -6.44 -7.09 -3.08
C LEU A 45 -7.27 -6.46 -4.20
N ALA A 46 -7.47 -5.14 -4.17
CA ALA A 46 -8.20 -4.43 -5.21
C ALA A 46 -7.39 -4.22 -6.50
N ALA A 47 -6.06 -4.30 -6.44
CA ALA A 47 -5.15 -4.14 -7.58
C ALA A 47 -4.88 -5.47 -8.31
N ARG A 48 -5.22 -6.62 -7.71
CA ARG A 48 -4.99 -7.95 -8.29
C ARG A 48 -5.49 -8.06 -9.73
N ARG A 49 -4.70 -8.70 -10.58
CA ARG A 49 -5.07 -9.05 -11.98
C ARG A 49 -4.86 -10.54 -12.20
N ARG A 50 -5.61 -11.13 -13.14
CA ARG A 50 -5.51 -12.55 -13.54
C ARG A 50 -5.09 -12.62 -15.01
N GLY A 51 -4.23 -13.58 -15.36
CA GLY A 51 -3.69 -13.80 -16.71
C GLY A 51 -2.23 -14.26 -16.68
N ASP A 52 -1.77 -14.88 -17.77
CA ASP A 52 -0.41 -15.42 -17.89
C ASP A 52 0.68 -14.35 -18.04
N ASP A 53 0.28 -13.12 -18.39
CA ASP A 53 1.16 -11.97 -18.61
C ASP A 53 1.04 -10.91 -17.49
N VAL A 54 0.69 -11.36 -16.28
CA VAL A 54 0.48 -10.46 -15.13
C VAL A 54 1.77 -10.31 -14.32
N PRO A 55 2.25 -9.06 -14.10
CA PRO A 55 3.41 -8.79 -13.24
C PRO A 55 3.30 -9.46 -11.87
N LEU A 56 4.41 -9.99 -11.35
CA LEU A 56 4.46 -10.77 -10.10
C LEU A 56 3.72 -10.10 -8.92
N ALA A 57 3.84 -8.78 -8.76
CA ALA A 57 3.19 -8.02 -7.69
C ALA A 57 1.65 -7.98 -7.78
N LEU A 58 1.10 -8.14 -8.99
CA LEU A 58 -0.34 -8.11 -9.26
C LEU A 58 -0.97 -9.51 -9.25
N ARG A 59 -0.16 -10.57 -9.08
CA ARG A 59 -0.66 -11.95 -8.98
C ARG A 59 -1.51 -12.10 -7.71
N PRO A 60 -2.64 -12.83 -7.77
CA PRO A 60 -3.59 -12.91 -6.67
C PRO A 60 -3.00 -13.38 -5.34
N ALA A 61 -2.08 -14.36 -5.37
CA ALA A 61 -1.44 -14.89 -4.17
C ALA A 61 -0.51 -13.86 -3.50
N VAL A 62 0.27 -13.13 -4.31
CA VAL A 62 1.23 -12.12 -3.85
C VAL A 62 0.51 -10.89 -3.29
N SER A 63 -0.56 -10.46 -3.97
CA SER A 63 -1.44 -9.40 -3.47
C SER A 63 -2.16 -9.78 -2.18
N ALA A 64 -2.64 -11.03 -2.05
CA ALA A 64 -3.29 -11.50 -0.82
C ALA A 64 -2.32 -11.56 0.36
N TRP A 65 -1.11 -12.06 0.14
CA TRP A 65 -0.05 -12.10 1.15
C TRP A 65 0.31 -10.68 1.62
N ALA A 66 0.50 -9.74 0.69
CA ALA A 66 0.84 -8.36 1.03
C ALA A 66 -0.26 -7.63 1.82
N SER A 67 -1.53 -7.87 1.48
CA SER A 67 -2.65 -7.36 2.29
C SER A 67 -2.68 -8.01 3.68
N GLY A 68 -2.39 -9.31 3.78
CA GLY A 68 -2.32 -10.01 5.06
C GLY A 68 -1.22 -9.46 5.98
N VAL A 69 -0.02 -9.23 5.44
CA VAL A 69 1.10 -8.63 6.19
C VAL A 69 0.77 -7.20 6.65
N GLN A 70 0.21 -6.37 5.76
CA GLN A 70 -0.21 -5.01 6.12
C GLN A 70 -1.29 -5.01 7.20
N LEU A 71 -2.25 -5.94 7.13
CA LEU A 71 -3.30 -6.07 8.14
C LEU A 71 -2.72 -6.51 9.49
N ALA A 72 -1.79 -7.46 9.52
CA ALA A 72 -1.15 -7.90 10.76
C ALA A 72 -0.37 -6.75 11.44
N LEU A 73 0.39 -5.97 10.66
CA LEU A 73 1.12 -4.80 11.17
C LEU A 73 0.18 -3.69 11.65
N LEU A 74 -0.94 -3.48 10.94
CA LEU A 74 -1.96 -2.53 11.35
C LEU A 74 -2.60 -2.93 12.68
N LEU A 75 -2.92 -4.22 12.84
CA LEU A 75 -3.47 -4.74 14.10
C LEU A 75 -2.46 -4.63 15.24
N TRP A 76 -1.17 -4.87 14.97
CA TRP A 76 -0.12 -4.67 15.98
C TRP A 76 0.00 -3.19 16.39
N PHE A 77 0.07 -2.27 15.44
CA PHE A 77 0.09 -0.83 15.73
C PHE A 77 -1.16 -0.39 16.53
N ALA A 78 -2.35 -0.87 16.14
CA ALA A 78 -3.58 -0.59 16.87
C ALA A 78 -3.56 -1.14 18.30
N ALA A 79 -3.00 -2.33 18.50
CA ALA A 79 -2.84 -2.91 19.83
C ALA A 79 -1.88 -2.08 20.70
N GLU A 80 -0.72 -1.66 20.18
CA GLU A 80 0.21 -0.78 20.90
C GLU A 80 -0.43 0.57 21.23
N LEU A 81 -1.22 1.13 20.32
CA LEU A 81 -1.93 2.40 20.50
C LEU A 81 -3.01 2.32 21.60
N VAL A 82 -3.82 1.26 21.59
CA VAL A 82 -4.93 1.09 22.55
C VAL A 82 -4.43 0.63 23.91
N ALA A 83 -3.44 -0.26 23.95
CA ALA A 83 -2.90 -0.79 25.20
C ALA A 83 -1.85 0.13 25.85
N GLY A 84 -1.40 1.19 25.16
CA GLY A 84 -0.31 2.05 25.63
C GLY A 84 1.02 1.30 25.70
N GLY A 85 1.27 0.40 24.75
CA GLY A 85 2.46 -0.43 24.71
C GLY A 85 3.75 0.36 24.43
N GLY A 86 4.88 -0.21 24.84
CA GLY A 86 6.20 0.45 24.74
C GLY A 86 6.77 0.54 23.33
N GLN A 87 6.10 -0.02 22.32
CA GLN A 87 6.63 -0.11 20.95
C GLN A 87 5.80 0.69 19.93
N LEU A 88 4.94 1.61 20.37
CA LEU A 88 4.07 2.42 19.50
C LEU A 88 4.84 3.05 18.31
N GLY A 89 5.94 3.75 18.58
CA GLY A 89 6.73 4.40 17.53
C GLY A 89 7.51 3.44 16.64
N LEU A 90 7.76 2.19 17.06
CA LEU A 90 8.35 1.17 16.20
C LEU A 90 7.29 0.60 15.27
N ALA A 91 6.14 0.22 15.84
CA ALA A 91 5.01 -0.32 15.09
C ALA A 91 4.57 0.66 13.99
N GLU A 92 4.51 1.96 14.29
CA GLU A 92 4.22 3.02 13.32
C GLU A 92 5.21 3.04 12.15
N ARG A 93 6.52 3.10 12.45
CA ARG A 93 7.57 3.17 11.42
C ARG A 93 7.58 1.94 10.52
N VAL A 94 7.41 0.75 11.11
CA VAL A 94 7.35 -0.52 10.37
C VAL A 94 6.12 -0.57 9.46
N LEU A 95 4.95 -0.21 9.99
CA LEU A 95 3.71 -0.16 9.22
C LEU A 95 3.83 0.81 8.04
N GLY A 96 4.31 2.03 8.30
CA GLY A 96 4.49 3.06 7.27
C GLY A 96 5.49 2.62 6.19
N ALA A 97 6.62 2.03 6.57
CA ALA A 97 7.62 1.54 5.62
C ALA A 97 7.05 0.44 4.70
N VAL A 98 6.31 -0.52 5.27
CA VAL A 98 5.67 -1.60 4.50
C VAL A 98 4.59 -1.04 3.57
N GLN A 99 3.72 -0.15 4.05
CA GLN A 99 2.71 0.50 3.22
C GLN A 99 3.32 1.29 2.04
N ALA A 100 4.43 1.99 2.26
CA ALA A 100 5.13 2.76 1.21
C ALA A 100 5.85 1.85 0.18
N SER A 101 6.34 0.69 0.62
CA SER A 101 7.07 -0.24 -0.24
C SER A 101 6.21 -0.89 -1.33
N TRP A 102 4.91 -1.12 -1.06
CA TRP A 102 4.06 -1.89 -1.97
C TRP A 102 3.76 -1.17 -3.30
N PRO A 103 3.41 0.13 -3.32
CA PRO A 103 3.31 0.90 -4.57
C PRO A 103 4.62 0.92 -5.36
N LEU A 104 5.77 1.04 -4.68
CA LEU A 104 7.09 1.00 -5.32
C LEU A 104 7.35 -0.36 -5.97
N ALA A 105 7.07 -1.47 -5.27
CA ALA A 105 7.19 -2.81 -5.82
C ALA A 105 6.30 -3.00 -7.07
N VAL A 106 5.07 -2.46 -7.07
CA VAL A 106 4.19 -2.47 -8.25
C VAL A 106 4.80 -1.67 -9.41
N VAL A 107 5.32 -0.46 -9.16
CA VAL A 107 5.96 0.37 -10.20
C VAL A 107 7.20 -0.34 -10.76
N VAL A 108 8.07 -0.89 -9.92
CA VAL A 108 9.28 -1.61 -10.33
C VAL A 108 8.93 -2.86 -11.14
N THR A 109 7.97 -3.66 -10.69
CA THR A 109 7.58 -4.88 -11.42
C THR A 109 6.90 -4.60 -12.76
N VAL A 110 6.20 -3.47 -12.89
CA VAL A 110 5.67 -3.01 -14.18
C VAL A 110 6.78 -2.45 -15.07
N ALA A 111 7.72 -1.67 -14.53
CA ALA A 111 8.82 -1.09 -15.28
C ALA A 111 9.81 -2.15 -15.81
N LEU A 112 9.97 -3.26 -15.09
CA LEU A 112 10.79 -4.40 -15.48
C LEU A 112 10.06 -5.40 -16.40
N ALA A 113 8.74 -5.26 -16.59
CA ALA A 113 8.00 -6.12 -17.50
C ALA A 113 8.39 -5.79 -18.95
N PRO A 114 8.74 -6.79 -19.78
CA PRO A 114 9.03 -6.56 -21.19
C PRO A 114 7.86 -5.85 -21.89
N VAL A 115 8.14 -4.84 -22.72
CA VAL A 115 7.11 -4.17 -23.53
C VAL A 115 6.56 -5.17 -24.56
N PRO A 116 5.24 -5.47 -24.55
CA PRO A 116 4.63 -6.30 -25.58
C PRO A 116 4.70 -5.53 -26.92
N GLY A 117 5.64 -5.92 -27.78
CA GLY A 117 5.84 -5.26 -29.07
C GLY A 117 7.27 -5.26 -29.59
N GLN A 118 8.27 -5.50 -28.74
CA GLN A 118 9.65 -5.72 -29.22
C GLN A 118 9.86 -7.19 -29.58
N GLN A 119 8.96 -7.76 -30.39
CA GLN A 119 9.39 -8.84 -31.28
C GLN A 119 10.26 -8.16 -32.32
N VAL A 120 11.57 -8.20 -32.10
CA VAL A 120 12.54 -7.94 -33.16
C VAL A 120 12.14 -8.87 -34.30
N LYS A 121 11.54 -8.31 -35.36
CA LYS A 121 11.42 -9.00 -36.64
C LYS A 121 12.84 -9.29 -37.05
N VAL A 122 13.34 -10.48 -36.73
CA VAL A 122 14.54 -11.02 -37.37
C VAL A 122 14.16 -11.13 -38.84
N PRO A 123 14.78 -10.32 -39.73
CA PRO A 123 14.55 -10.47 -41.15
C PRO A 123 15.06 -11.86 -41.51
N LEU A 124 14.15 -12.78 -41.83
CA LEU A 124 14.49 -14.01 -42.51
C LEU A 124 14.64 -13.67 -43.99
N ASP A 125 15.70 -12.93 -44.33
CA ASP A 125 16.15 -12.75 -45.69
C ASP A 125 17.69 -12.72 -45.78
N ARG A 126 18.28 -13.92 -45.88
CA ARG A 126 18.95 -14.46 -47.09
C ARG A 126 19.87 -15.62 -46.74
#